data_AF-A0A1I3MM21-F1
#
_entry.id   AF-A0A1I3MM21-F1
#
_cell.length_a   1.000
_cell.length_b   1.000
_cell.length_c   1.000
_cell.angle_alpha   90.00
_cell.angle_beta   90.00
_cell.angle_gamma   90.00
#
_symmetry.space_group_name_H-M   'P 1'
#
loop_
_entity.id
_entity.type
_entity.pdbx_description
1 polymer ?
#
loop_
_entity_poly.entity_id
_entity_poly.type
_entity_poly.pdbx_seq_one_letter_code
_entity_poly.pdbx_strand_id
1 'polypeptide(L)'
;MAFLFFLFFLVPLTGIMIFVWWKTNNKVFGKVIGYFWLSVIGLIILSLVVEKLTAKKILKKKDYYGQYIIDRDFFPGKQADWQYETFRFKINNDKIYFYVTNHDKIVRTFSGTISTTAPYGSERLIINMEQPTIHVLKTNPTVYRNAWSFYLVFHSDKFNNMYFKKGNWKPIN
;
A
#
# COMPACT_ATOMS: atom_id res chain seq x y z
N MET A 1 -16.82 -22.49 -6.97
CA MET A 1 -17.24 -22.71 -8.38
C MET A 1 -16.09 -23.14 -9.29
N ALA A 2 -14.95 -22.44 -9.33
CA ALA A 2 -13.83 -22.79 -10.22
C ALA A 2 -13.30 -24.23 -10.05
N PHE A 3 -13.25 -24.74 -8.81
CA PHE A 3 -12.83 -26.12 -8.52
C PHE A 3 -13.74 -27.18 -9.17
N LEU A 4 -15.06 -26.97 -9.14
CA LEU A 4 -16.03 -27.90 -9.74
C LEU A 4 -15.93 -27.88 -11.28
N PHE A 5 -15.73 -26.70 -11.87
CA PHE A 5 -15.49 -26.58 -13.31
C PHE A 5 -14.22 -27.35 -13.75
N PHE A 6 -13.14 -27.20 -12.98
CA PHE A 6 -11.89 -27.91 -13.24
C PHE A 6 -12.07 -29.44 -13.17
N LEU A 7 -12.78 -29.91 -12.14
CA LEU A 7 -13.00 -31.34 -11.90
C LEU A 7 -13.93 -32.01 -12.92
N PHE A 8 -15.04 -31.35 -13.29
CA PHE A 8 -16.07 -31.96 -14.13
C PHE A 8 -15.95 -31.69 -15.62
N PHE A 9 -15.21 -30.66 -16.02
CA PHE A 9 -15.06 -30.31 -17.44
C PHE A 9 -13.62 -30.40 -17.92
N LEU A 10 -12.68 -29.77 -17.19
CA LEU A 10 -11.30 -29.68 -17.66
C LEU A 10 -10.59 -31.03 -17.61
N VAL A 11 -10.66 -31.75 -16.49
CA VAL A 11 -10.01 -33.07 -16.33
C VAL A 11 -10.58 -34.10 -17.32
N PRO A 12 -11.90 -34.29 -17.47
CA PRO A 12 -12.44 -35.25 -18.43
C PRO A 12 -12.13 -34.89 -19.88
N LEU A 13 -12.23 -33.62 -20.27
CA LEU A 13 -11.90 -33.17 -21.62
C LEU A 13 -10.43 -33.43 -21.96
N THR A 14 -9.53 -33.16 -21.02
CA THR A 14 -8.11 -33.46 -21.18
C THR A 14 -7.87 -34.96 -21.33
N GLY A 15 -8.55 -35.78 -20.53
CA GLY A 15 -8.49 -37.24 -20.62
C GLY A 15 -8.95 -37.78 -21.98
N ILE A 16 -10.05 -37.24 -22.52
CA ILE A 16 -10.53 -37.58 -23.86
C ILE A 16 -9.50 -37.20 -24.93
N MET A 17 -8.91 -36.00 -24.86
CA MET A 17 -7.88 -35.58 -25.83
C MET A 17 -6.62 -36.45 -25.77
N ILE A 18 -6.18 -36.85 -24.57
CA ILE A 18 -5.05 -37.78 -24.40
C ILE A 18 -5.38 -39.15 -24.99
N PHE A 19 -6.59 -39.66 -24.75
CA PHE A 19 -7.04 -40.94 -25.29
C PHE A 19 -7.09 -40.93 -26.83
N VAL A 20 -7.63 -39.85 -27.42
CA VAL A 20 -7.66 -39.67 -28.88
C VAL A 20 -6.24 -39.57 -29.44
N TRP A 21 -5.35 -38.83 -28.79
CA TRP A 21 -3.95 -38.73 -29.18
C TRP A 21 -3.25 -40.09 -29.16
N TRP A 22 -3.45 -40.88 -28.10
CA TRP A 22 -2.87 -42.22 -27.97
C TRP A 22 -3.37 -43.18 -29.05
N LYS A 23 -4.67 -43.15 -29.37
CA LYS A 23 -5.27 -44.02 -30.40
C LYS A 23 -4.87 -43.63 -31.82
N THR A 24 -4.75 -42.33 -32.11
CA THR A 24 -4.48 -41.83 -33.47
C THR A 24 -3.00 -41.59 -33.76
N ASN A 25 -2.14 -41.53 -32.72
CA ASN A 25 -0.73 -41.13 -32.80
C ASN A 25 -0.47 -39.80 -33.53
N ASN A 26 -1.51 -38.97 -33.68
CA ASN A 26 -1.43 -37.73 -34.43
C ASN A 26 -0.75 -36.66 -33.57
N LYS A 27 0.46 -36.24 -33.97
CA LYS A 27 1.30 -35.26 -33.28
C LYS A 27 0.60 -33.90 -33.06
N VAL A 28 -0.42 -33.56 -33.84
CA VAL A 28 -1.21 -32.32 -33.66
C VAL A 28 -1.90 -32.31 -32.30
N PHE A 29 -2.56 -33.40 -31.90
CA PHE A 29 -3.26 -33.47 -30.62
C PHE A 29 -2.29 -33.34 -29.45
N GLY A 30 -1.12 -34.01 -29.51
CA GLY A 30 -0.07 -33.87 -28.50
C GLY A 30 0.44 -32.42 -28.36
N LYS A 31 0.66 -31.71 -29.48
CA LYS A 31 1.05 -30.30 -29.46
C LYS A 31 -0.04 -29.40 -28.85
N VAL A 32 -1.30 -29.62 -29.20
CA VAL A 32 -2.44 -28.84 -28.66
C VAL A 32 -2.55 -29.03 -27.14
N ILE A 33 -2.48 -30.28 -26.66
CA ILE A 33 -2.48 -30.59 -25.21
C ILE A 33 -1.29 -29.91 -24.52
N GLY A 34 -0.10 -30.00 -25.12
CA GLY A 34 1.11 -29.38 -24.60
C GLY A 34 1.00 -27.87 -24.46
N TYR A 35 0.61 -27.16 -25.52
CA TYR A 35 0.42 -25.70 -25.49
C TYR A 35 -0.70 -25.27 -24.55
N PHE A 36 -1.80 -26.04 -24.49
CA PHE A 36 -2.89 -25.77 -23.57
C PHE A 36 -2.43 -25.80 -22.11
N TRP A 37 -1.77 -26.88 -21.67
CA TRP A 37 -1.27 -26.98 -20.30
C TRP A 37 -0.13 -26.01 -20.00
N LEU A 38 0.75 -25.75 -20.97
CA LEU A 38 1.77 -24.71 -20.84
C LEU A 38 1.11 -23.35 -20.56
N SER A 39 0.03 -23.01 -21.27
CA SER A 39 -0.73 -21.78 -21.05
C SER A 39 -1.40 -21.77 -19.66
N VAL A 40 -2.02 -22.87 -19.23
CA VAL A 40 -2.65 -22.98 -17.90
C VAL A 40 -1.62 -22.79 -16.79
N ILE A 41 -0.47 -23.49 -16.87
CA ILE A 41 0.62 -23.36 -15.90
C ILE A 41 1.16 -21.93 -15.91
N GLY A 42 1.33 -21.32 -17.09
CA GLY A 42 1.75 -19.93 -17.23
C GLY A 42 0.79 -18.96 -16.52
N LEU A 43 -0.52 -19.14 -16.66
CA LEU A 43 -1.53 -18.34 -15.97
C LEU A 43 -1.50 -18.54 -14.45
N ILE A 44 -1.31 -19.76 -13.97
CA ILE A 44 -1.18 -20.04 -12.53
C ILE A 44 0.04 -19.31 -11.96
N ILE A 45 1.20 -19.42 -12.61
CA ILE A 45 2.43 -18.73 -12.18
C ILE A 45 2.22 -17.22 -12.21
N LEU A 46 1.61 -16.68 -13.27
CA LEU A 46 1.30 -15.26 -13.37
C LEU A 46 0.39 -14.81 -12.23
N SER A 47 -0.66 -15.58 -11.91
CA SER A 47 -1.57 -15.27 -10.81
C SER A 47 -0.85 -15.21 -9.47
N LEU A 48 0.04 -16.17 -9.18
CA LEU A 48 0.82 -16.19 -7.94
C LEU A 48 1.77 -14.99 -7.84
N VAL A 49 2.39 -14.60 -8.95
CA VAL A 49 3.24 -13.42 -9.01
C VAL A 49 2.42 -12.16 -8.78
N VAL A 50 1.28 -12.01 -9.47
CA VAL A 50 0.40 -10.85 -9.33
C VAL A 50 -0.13 -10.72 -7.89
N GLU A 51 -0.53 -11.83 -7.26
CA GLU A 51 -0.97 -11.83 -5.86
C GLU A 51 0.14 -11.27 -4.94
N LYS A 52 1.37 -11.76 -5.09
CA LYS A 52 2.51 -11.29 -4.31
C LYS A 52 2.82 -9.82 -4.54
N LEU A 53 2.68 -9.32 -5.78
CA LEU A 53 2.95 -7.92 -6.15
C LEU A 53 1.82 -6.97 -5.74
N THR A 54 0.61 -7.46 -5.51
CA THR A 54 -0.57 -6.64 -5.16
C THR A 54 -0.97 -6.76 -3.69
N ALA A 55 -0.41 -7.74 -2.96
CA ALA A 55 -0.61 -7.89 -1.53
C ALA A 55 -0.23 -6.61 -0.76
N LYS A 56 -1.06 -6.21 0.21
CA LYS A 56 -0.84 -5.00 1.01
C LYS A 56 0.47 -5.12 1.80
N LYS A 57 1.30 -4.07 1.74
CA LYS A 57 2.58 -4.00 2.48
C LYS A 57 2.37 -4.25 3.98
N ILE A 58 3.08 -5.20 4.57
CA ILE A 58 3.12 -5.39 6.02
C ILE A 58 4.07 -4.34 6.61
N LEU A 59 3.59 -3.53 7.55
CA LEU A 59 4.38 -2.45 8.15
C LEU A 59 5.08 -2.90 9.43
N LYS A 60 6.35 -2.51 9.56
CA LYS A 60 7.16 -2.60 10.78
C LYS A 60 7.46 -1.20 11.30
N LYS A 61 7.88 -1.05 12.56
CA LYS A 61 8.18 0.26 13.19
C LYS A 61 9.08 1.13 12.33
N LYS A 62 10.16 0.53 11.82
CA LYS A 62 11.15 1.19 10.95
C LYS A 62 10.57 1.76 9.66
N ASP A 63 9.46 1.21 9.13
CA ASP A 63 8.83 1.74 7.92
C ASP A 63 8.28 3.15 8.15
N TYR A 64 7.88 3.46 9.39
CA TYR A 64 7.38 4.77 9.78
C TYR A 64 8.46 5.85 9.86
N TYR A 65 9.75 5.50 9.92
CA TYR A 65 10.82 6.49 10.01
C TYR A 65 11.02 7.21 8.67
N GLY A 66 11.11 8.54 8.71
CA GLY A 66 11.29 9.37 7.52
C GLY A 66 10.60 10.72 7.62
N GLN A 67 10.58 11.43 6.49
CA GLN A 67 9.89 12.71 6.33
C GLN A 67 8.51 12.49 5.68
N TYR A 68 7.54 13.29 6.11
CA TYR A 68 6.17 13.25 5.67
C TYR A 68 5.71 14.64 5.26
N ILE A 69 5.04 14.69 4.12
CA ILE A 69 4.50 15.88 3.49
C ILE A 69 3.04 15.64 3.14
N ILE A 70 2.26 16.70 2.97
CA ILE A 70 0.87 16.59 2.52
C ILE A 70 0.82 15.93 1.15
N ASP A 71 -0.14 15.04 0.97
CA ASP A 71 -0.43 14.44 -0.32
C ASP A 71 -1.40 15.30 -1.12
N ARG A 72 -0.85 16.16 -1.98
CA ARG A 72 -1.64 17.06 -2.83
C ARG A 72 -2.44 16.33 -3.91
N ASP A 73 -2.08 15.07 -4.21
CA ASP A 73 -2.67 14.34 -5.33
C ASP A 73 -4.04 13.73 -4.96
N PHE A 74 -4.34 13.56 -3.66
CA PHE A 74 -5.64 13.05 -3.19
C PHE A 74 -6.78 14.06 -3.41
N PHE A 75 -6.54 15.32 -3.07
CA PHE A 75 -7.52 16.41 -3.18
C PHE A 75 -6.81 17.66 -3.71
N PRO A 76 -6.57 17.73 -5.04
CA PRO A 76 -5.79 18.81 -5.62
C PRO A 76 -6.49 20.17 -5.49
N GLY A 77 -5.70 21.23 -5.35
CA GLY A 77 -6.16 22.62 -5.33
C GLY A 77 -5.42 23.49 -4.34
N LYS A 78 -5.78 24.78 -4.31
CA LYS A 78 -5.10 25.81 -3.50
C LYS A 78 -5.00 25.46 -2.02
N GLN A 79 -6.02 24.79 -1.49
CA GLN A 79 -6.02 24.37 -0.08
C GLN A 79 -4.98 23.28 0.20
N ALA A 80 -4.81 22.33 -0.72
CA ALA A 80 -3.79 21.30 -0.60
C ALA A 80 -2.37 21.87 -0.77
N ASP A 81 -2.20 22.83 -1.68
CA ASP A 81 -0.94 23.57 -1.82
C ASP A 81 -0.61 24.34 -0.54
N TRP A 82 -1.57 25.07 0.02
CA TRP A 82 -1.38 25.77 1.29
C TRP A 82 -1.04 24.80 2.43
N GLN A 83 -1.76 23.68 2.55
CA GLN A 83 -1.47 22.66 3.56
C GLN A 83 -0.07 22.07 3.39
N TYR A 84 0.37 21.82 2.15
CA TYR A 84 1.69 21.30 1.82
C TYR A 84 2.83 22.25 2.22
N GLU A 85 2.62 23.54 2.01
CA GLU A 85 3.54 24.61 2.40
C GLU A 85 3.53 24.89 3.92
N THR A 86 2.46 24.47 4.61
CA THR A 86 2.24 24.78 6.03
C THR A 86 2.57 23.62 6.96
N PHE A 87 2.41 22.36 6.54
CA PHE A 87 2.51 21.20 7.41
C PHE A 87 3.42 20.11 6.85
N ARG A 88 4.43 19.75 7.64
CA ARG A 88 5.31 18.61 7.38
C ARG A 88 5.80 18.03 8.69
N PHE A 89 6.17 16.76 8.72
CA PHE A 89 6.74 16.18 9.94
C PHE A 89 7.80 15.13 9.65
N LYS A 90 8.60 14.82 10.67
CA LYS A 90 9.66 13.82 10.61
C LYS A 90 9.53 12.87 11.78
N ILE A 91 9.66 11.58 11.49
CA ILE A 91 9.80 10.54 12.51
C ILE A 91 11.22 9.98 12.44
N ASN A 92 11.95 10.01 13.55
CA ASN A 92 13.28 9.45 13.66
C ASN A 92 13.58 9.01 15.10
N ASN A 93 14.21 7.84 15.28
CA ASN A 93 14.60 7.30 16.59
C ASN A 93 13.49 7.41 17.64
N ASP A 94 12.29 6.92 17.30
CA ASP A 94 11.11 6.95 18.16
C ASP A 94 10.61 8.34 18.58
N LYS A 95 11.14 9.40 17.96
CA LYS A 95 10.68 10.78 18.13
C LYS A 95 9.94 11.23 16.89
N ILE A 96 8.89 12.02 17.11
CA ILE A 96 8.18 12.74 16.06
C ILE A 96 8.39 14.24 16.25
N TYR A 97 8.65 14.92 15.14
CA TYR A 97 8.78 16.37 15.08
C TYR A 97 7.82 16.87 14.00
N PHE A 98 6.80 17.60 14.41
CA PHE A 98 5.80 18.16 13.52
C PHE A 98 6.04 19.65 13.35
N TYR A 99 6.20 20.07 12.11
CA TYR A 99 6.57 21.42 11.74
C TYR A 99 5.36 22.15 11.19
N VAL A 100 5.09 23.32 11.76
CA VAL A 100 4.27 24.35 11.13
C VAL A 100 5.22 25.30 10.42
N THR A 101 5.06 25.42 9.11
CA THR A 101 5.96 26.14 8.23
C THR A 101 5.25 27.30 7.55
N ASN A 102 6.04 28.25 7.09
CA ASN A 102 5.65 29.21 6.09
C ASN A 102 6.64 29.01 4.95
N HIS A 103 6.24 28.24 3.95
CA HIS A 103 7.10 27.76 2.89
C HIS A 103 8.31 26.95 3.39
N ASP A 104 9.52 27.38 3.08
CA ASP A 104 10.77 26.75 3.48
C ASP A 104 11.06 26.96 4.98
N LYS A 105 10.54 28.03 5.58
CA LYS A 105 10.83 28.42 6.96
C LYS A 105 9.96 27.68 7.97
N ILE A 106 10.59 27.02 8.94
CA ILE A 106 9.91 26.43 10.10
C ILE A 106 9.53 27.55 11.07
N VAL A 107 8.24 27.69 11.35
CA VAL A 107 7.69 28.71 12.27
C VAL A 107 7.51 28.13 13.67
N ARG A 108 7.02 26.90 13.78
CA ARG A 108 6.84 26.18 15.06
C ARG A 108 7.14 24.70 14.90
N THR A 109 7.61 24.09 15.97
CA THR A 109 7.86 22.65 16.06
C THR A 109 7.14 22.08 17.26
N PHE A 110 6.41 20.99 17.07
CA PHE A 110 5.81 20.18 18.13
C PHE A 110 6.53 18.85 18.20
N SER A 111 6.99 18.47 19.39
CA SER A 111 7.73 17.24 19.65
C SER A 111 6.88 16.20 20.38
N GLY A 112 7.24 14.94 20.16
CA GLY A 112 6.64 13.82 20.87
C GLY A 112 7.41 12.53 20.61
N THR A 113 6.84 11.44 21.07
CA THR A 113 7.37 10.09 20.83
C THR A 113 6.39 9.26 20.02
N ILE A 114 6.90 8.20 19.41
CA ILE A 114 6.08 7.20 18.73
C ILE A 114 6.28 5.82 19.33
N SER A 115 5.22 5.04 19.29
CA SER A 115 5.26 3.60 19.55
C SER A 115 4.43 2.87 18.49
N THR A 116 4.51 1.55 18.48
CA THR A 116 3.70 0.72 17.58
C THR A 116 3.03 -0.42 18.33
N THR A 117 1.85 -0.79 17.86
CA THR A 117 1.14 -2.00 18.26
C THR A 117 0.92 -2.87 17.03
N ALA A 118 0.98 -4.20 17.15
CA ALA A 118 0.92 -5.13 16.01
C ALA A 118 -0.36 -5.98 15.96
N PRO A 119 -1.56 -5.39 15.97
CA PRO A 119 -2.77 -6.18 15.80
C PRO A 119 -2.77 -6.78 14.40
N TYR A 120 -2.89 -8.11 14.32
CA TYR A 120 -2.98 -8.85 13.06
C TYR A 120 -1.73 -8.74 12.15
N GLY A 121 -0.53 -8.67 12.74
CA GLY A 121 0.75 -8.84 12.04
C GLY A 121 1.26 -7.62 11.26
N SER A 122 0.53 -6.50 11.23
CA SER A 122 1.03 -5.21 10.72
C SER A 122 1.02 -4.17 11.82
N GLU A 123 2.16 -3.53 12.03
CA GLU A 123 2.30 -2.51 13.07
C GLU A 123 1.49 -1.24 12.74
N ARG A 124 0.78 -0.72 13.74
CA ARG A 124 0.03 0.54 13.71
C ARG A 124 0.74 1.58 14.55
N LEU A 125 0.88 2.78 13.99
CA LEU A 125 1.54 3.91 14.63
C LEU A 125 0.69 4.49 15.76
N ILE A 126 1.31 4.69 16.92
CA ILE A 126 0.78 5.42 18.06
C ILE A 126 1.69 6.64 18.28
N ILE A 127 1.10 7.81 18.47
CA ILE A 127 1.80 9.07 18.65
C ILE A 127 1.46 9.63 20.02
N ASN A 128 2.49 9.96 20.80
CA ASN A 128 2.38 10.59 22.10
C ASN A 128 3.04 11.97 22.03
N MET A 129 2.23 13.02 21.86
CA MET A 129 2.71 14.40 21.77
C MET A 129 2.88 15.05 23.14
N GLU A 130 3.89 15.92 23.25
CA GLU A 130 4.02 16.86 24.36
C GLU A 130 2.86 17.87 24.31
N GLN A 131 2.33 18.25 25.49
CA GLN A 131 1.22 19.20 25.59
C GLN A 131 1.74 20.62 25.87
N PRO A 132 1.14 21.66 25.27
CA PRO A 132 -0.01 21.63 24.36
C PRO A 132 0.35 21.20 22.93
N THR A 133 -0.47 20.34 22.33
CA THR A 133 -0.32 19.91 20.93
C THR A 133 -1.16 20.74 19.94
N ILE A 134 -0.91 20.57 18.64
CA ILE A 134 -1.69 21.16 17.56
C ILE A 134 -2.91 20.30 17.20
N HIS A 135 -3.96 20.93 16.67
CA HIS A 135 -5.21 20.28 16.27
C HIS A 135 -5.05 19.07 15.32
N VAL A 136 -3.97 18.98 14.54
CA VAL A 136 -3.69 17.84 13.64
C VAL A 136 -3.25 16.58 14.39
N LEU A 137 -2.63 16.73 15.58
CA LEU A 137 -1.98 15.65 16.32
C LEU A 137 -2.69 15.32 17.63
N LYS A 138 -3.99 15.63 17.72
CA LYS A 138 -4.81 15.29 18.89
C LYS A 138 -5.09 13.80 19.00
N THR A 139 -5.14 13.11 17.87
CA THR A 139 -5.44 11.68 17.79
C THR A 139 -4.39 10.93 16.97
N ASN A 140 -4.32 9.62 17.16
CA ASN A 140 -3.48 8.75 16.33
C ASN A 140 -3.94 8.78 14.86
N PRO A 141 -3.01 8.70 13.90
CA PRO A 141 -3.37 8.66 12.49
C PRO A 141 -3.98 7.32 12.09
N THR A 142 -4.84 7.36 11.08
CA THR A 142 -5.25 6.15 10.37
C THR A 142 -4.22 5.81 9.30
N VAL A 143 -3.78 4.55 9.27
CA VAL A 143 -2.76 4.07 8.32
C VAL A 143 -3.44 3.36 7.16
N TYR A 144 -3.29 3.90 5.95
CA TYR A 144 -3.76 3.27 4.72
C TYR A 144 -2.60 2.67 3.95
N ARG A 145 -2.72 1.40 3.56
CA ARG A 145 -1.64 0.60 2.96
C ARG A 145 -1.99 0.20 1.54
N ASN A 146 -1.05 0.45 0.63
CA ASN A 146 -1.01 -0.10 -0.72
C ASN A 146 0.02 -1.24 -0.76
N ALA A 147 0.20 -1.86 -1.93
CA ALA A 147 1.18 -2.94 -2.09
C ALA A 147 2.63 -2.48 -1.84
N TRP A 148 2.94 -1.24 -2.21
CA TRP A 148 4.31 -0.71 -2.21
C TRP A 148 4.54 0.45 -1.24
N SER A 149 3.45 1.11 -0.83
CA SER A 149 3.50 2.34 -0.05
C SER A 149 2.41 2.35 1.02
N PHE A 150 2.44 3.38 1.86
CA PHE A 150 1.38 3.70 2.80
C PHE A 150 1.32 5.21 2.98
N TYR A 151 0.19 5.70 3.44
CA TYR A 151 -0.02 7.09 3.83
C TYR A 151 -0.75 7.16 5.17
N LEU A 152 -0.58 8.30 5.84
CA LEU A 152 -1.11 8.57 7.17
C LEU A 152 -2.20 9.63 7.04
N VAL A 153 -3.36 9.35 7.65
CA VAL A 153 -4.47 10.30 7.68
C VAL A 153 -4.68 10.76 9.10
N PHE A 154 -4.48 12.07 9.31
CA PHE A 154 -4.71 12.72 10.58
C PHE A 154 -6.04 13.46 10.54
N HIS A 155 -6.82 13.35 11.60
CA HIS A 155 -8.03 14.15 11.74
C HIS A 155 -7.69 15.47 12.43
N SER A 156 -8.10 16.57 11.82
CA SER A 156 -7.91 17.94 12.30
C SER A 156 -9.25 18.62 12.47
N ASP A 157 -9.52 19.15 13.67
CA ASP A 157 -10.78 19.86 13.96
C ASP A 157 -11.04 21.05 13.00
N LYS A 158 -9.99 21.61 12.40
CA LYS A 158 -10.08 22.76 11.47
C LYS A 158 -10.21 22.38 10.00
N PHE A 159 -9.69 21.21 9.62
CA PHE A 159 -9.44 20.86 8.22
C PHE A 159 -9.94 19.45 7.86
N ASN A 160 -10.61 18.79 8.80
CA ASN A 160 -10.99 17.40 8.71
C ASN A 160 -9.76 16.50 8.43
N ASN A 161 -9.87 15.55 7.51
CA ASN A 161 -8.79 14.61 7.20
C ASN A 161 -7.66 15.27 6.42
N MET A 162 -6.45 15.18 6.97
CA MET A 162 -5.21 15.62 6.34
C MET A 162 -4.38 14.40 5.97
N TYR A 163 -4.01 14.32 4.69
CA TYR A 163 -3.36 13.14 4.10
C TYR A 163 -1.86 13.39 3.99
N PHE A 164 -1.06 12.53 4.58
CA PHE A 164 0.40 12.64 4.58
C PHE A 164 1.03 11.42 3.91
N LYS A 165 1.88 11.69 2.92
CA LYS A 165 2.72 10.67 2.28
C LYS A 165 4.18 10.85 2.67
N LYS A 166 4.93 9.75 2.60
CA LYS A 166 6.37 9.79 2.80
C LYS A 166 7.04 10.50 1.62
N GLY A 167 7.87 11.50 1.91
CA GLY A 167 8.52 12.29 0.88
C GLY A 167 9.29 13.47 1.44
N ASN A 168 10.16 14.04 0.61
CA ASN A 168 10.87 15.27 0.93
C ASN A 168 10.07 16.45 0.39
N TRP A 169 9.95 17.50 1.21
CA TRP A 169 9.31 18.74 0.79
C TRP A 169 10.12 19.42 -0.32
N LYS A 170 9.44 20.01 -1.30
CA LYS A 170 10.03 20.80 -2.38
C LYS A 170 9.16 22.03 -2.62
N PRO A 171 9.73 23.20 -2.93
CA PRO A 171 8.94 24.38 -3.28
C PRO A 171 7.98 24.07 -4.43
N ILE A 172 6.75 24.60 -4.34
CA ILE A 172 5.79 24.58 -5.45
C ILE A 172 6.20 25.70 -6.42
N ASN A 173 6.45 25.31 -7.68
CA ASN A 173 6.69 26.25 -8.77
C ASN A 173 5.37 26.74 -9.37
#